data_AF-A0A533UKC9-F1
#
_entry.id   AF-A0A533UKC9-F1
#
_cell.length_a   1.000
_cell.length_b   1.000
_cell.length_c   1.000
_cell.angle_alpha   90.00
_cell.angle_beta   90.00
_cell.angle_gamma   90.00
#
_symmetry.space_group_name_H-M   'P 1'
#
loop_
_entity.id
_entity.type
_entity.pdbx_description
1 polymer ?
#
loop_
_entity_poly.entity_id
_entity_poly.type
_entity_poly.pdbx_seq_one_letter_code
_entity_poly.pdbx_strand_id
1 'polypeptide(L)'
;MESLEFCDLCFQRGKTNLCETYKNTFTKISPLHFSQQARLDKILNRLEVRPRLIDRRWTCIIDPPKRKEFLDSLLGINVTVHTLDDHVKVLTKFYKPEIRNLGSFEQVELPSLESWEEFNPKLRNWDIIKVNQKNNKFIAKAHLGNILKCMNFEGINYFRTYLNNNLPILAPMEKRGAYNIMATISEPITVYWKVDSTNEHGFIENKQLLNIPDEICNILRRLGTIDKRIPGMLLFDDDDFDLVKKILGCIKIDLVKSSETIVTLSEKKSEMPITIERLEKERLQVLIDIIKEMGGKIESEKDHFTISGKRGSVKLTFVENDKSVQDGIEIRISVSALEDPSRFTEILYMIKKRLGLLDLPLESMISQHWPIIIDSDLQYVVQTAISWWTNNSILASNIIGEKDKFSKVKEWYSKIKEGKIRSNLDTITLGKIIKFSEDKQ
;
A
#
# COMPACT_ATOMS: atom_id res chain seq x y z
N MET A 1 0.55 -2.34 4.99
CA MET A 1 1.50 -3.39 4.54
C MET A 1 2.21 -2.84 3.33
N GLU A 2 3.48 -2.49 3.49
CA GLU A 2 4.34 -1.96 2.43
C GLU A 2 4.50 -3.02 1.33
N SER A 3 4.19 -2.63 0.09
CA SER A 3 4.39 -3.47 -1.09
C SER A 3 5.89 -3.69 -1.28
N LEU A 4 6.34 -4.92 -0.98
CA LEU A 4 7.74 -5.33 -1.08
C LEU A 4 8.33 -4.83 -2.39
N GLU A 5 9.23 -3.85 -2.25
CA GLU A 5 10.04 -3.25 -3.28
C GLU A 5 10.68 -4.34 -4.14
N PHE A 6 10.14 -4.53 -5.35
CA PHE A 6 10.78 -5.19 -6.50
C PHE A 6 11.13 -6.67 -6.29
N CYS A 7 10.24 -7.56 -6.73
CA CYS A 7 10.41 -9.02 -6.85
C CYS A 7 11.88 -9.48 -7.00
N ASP A 8 12.54 -9.83 -5.89
CA ASP A 8 13.90 -10.40 -5.91
C ASP A 8 13.99 -11.64 -6.80
N LEU A 9 12.90 -12.42 -6.86
CA LEU A 9 12.78 -13.62 -7.69
C LEU A 9 12.86 -13.30 -9.20
N CYS A 10 12.49 -12.09 -9.60
CA CYS A 10 12.35 -11.69 -11.00
C CYS A 10 13.64 -11.08 -11.55
N PHE A 11 14.38 -10.32 -10.73
CA PHE A 11 15.57 -9.57 -11.18
C PHE A 11 16.87 -10.36 -11.08
N GLN A 12 16.85 -11.61 -10.60
CA GLN A 12 18.00 -12.51 -10.66
C GLN A 12 18.49 -12.80 -12.10
N ARG A 13 17.65 -12.58 -13.12
CA ARG A 13 17.94 -12.97 -14.53
C ARG A 13 17.96 -11.82 -15.54
N GLY A 14 17.84 -10.56 -15.14
CA GLY A 14 17.90 -9.44 -16.10
C GLY A 14 17.86 -8.05 -15.48
N LYS A 15 18.54 -7.10 -16.13
CA LYS A 15 18.48 -5.67 -15.79
C LYS A 15 17.38 -5.01 -16.62
N THR A 16 16.15 -5.03 -16.12
CA THR A 16 15.06 -4.27 -16.75
C THR A 16 15.17 -2.79 -16.39
N ASN A 17 14.76 -1.91 -17.30
CA ASN A 17 14.81 -0.47 -17.06
C ASN A 17 13.61 0.02 -16.25
N LEU A 18 12.41 -0.46 -16.59
CA LEU A 18 11.16 -0.12 -15.91
C LEU A 18 10.51 -1.39 -15.33
N CYS A 19 9.74 -1.22 -14.26
CA CYS A 19 8.93 -2.26 -13.63
C CYS A 19 7.50 -1.75 -13.45
N GLU A 20 6.51 -2.55 -13.83
CA GLU A 20 5.10 -2.30 -13.51
C GLU A 20 4.84 -2.67 -12.05
N THR A 21 4.81 -1.69 -11.16
CA THR A 21 4.71 -1.89 -9.70
C THR A 21 3.26 -2.15 -9.28
N TYR A 22 2.32 -1.45 -9.87
CA TYR A 22 0.87 -1.69 -9.81
C TYR A 22 0.33 -1.64 -11.23
N LYS A 23 -0.90 -2.12 -11.44
CA LYS A 23 -1.54 -2.03 -12.76
C LYS A 23 -1.40 -0.61 -13.33
N ASN A 24 -0.84 -0.53 -14.54
CA ASN A 24 -0.56 0.72 -15.26
C ASN A 24 0.44 1.70 -14.60
N THR A 25 1.09 1.33 -13.51
CA THR A 25 2.06 2.17 -12.80
C THR A 25 3.47 1.65 -13.05
N PHE A 26 4.30 2.45 -13.71
CA PHE A 26 5.65 2.05 -14.13
C PHE A 26 6.71 2.87 -13.41
N THR A 27 7.57 2.18 -12.67
CA THR A 27 8.68 2.77 -11.93
C THR A 27 10.00 2.44 -12.60
N LYS A 28 10.88 3.44 -12.72
CA LYS A 28 12.24 3.25 -13.21
C LYS A 28 13.10 2.61 -12.14
N ILE A 29 13.71 1.47 -12.49
CA ILE A 29 14.51 0.65 -11.57
C ILE A 29 15.98 0.57 -12.00
N SER A 30 16.29 0.84 -13.27
CA SER A 30 17.66 0.98 -13.76
C SER A 30 17.80 2.28 -14.55
N PRO A 31 19.00 2.89 -14.58
CA PRO A 31 19.25 4.07 -15.38
C PRO A 31 19.02 3.77 -16.87
N LEU A 32 18.53 4.78 -17.58
CA LEU A 32 18.39 4.77 -19.03
C LEU A 32 19.55 5.53 -19.66
N HIS A 33 19.98 5.10 -20.85
CA HIS A 33 20.90 5.90 -21.63
C HIS A 33 20.24 7.24 -22.00
N PHE A 34 21.03 8.32 -22.11
CA PHE A 34 20.51 9.67 -22.38
C PHE A 34 19.59 9.73 -23.61
N SER A 35 19.96 9.04 -24.70
CA SER A 35 19.15 8.96 -25.91
C SER A 35 17.80 8.24 -25.71
N GLN A 36 17.75 7.25 -24.81
CA GLN A 36 16.52 6.55 -24.45
C GLN A 36 15.64 7.42 -23.55
N GLN A 37 16.24 8.14 -22.60
CA GLN A 37 15.52 9.08 -21.73
C GLN A 37 14.85 10.19 -22.55
N ALA A 38 15.57 10.82 -23.49
CA ALA A 38 15.00 11.87 -24.34
C ALA A 38 13.85 11.37 -25.23
N ARG A 39 13.90 10.10 -25.67
CA ARG A 39 12.81 9.48 -26.44
C ARG A 39 11.63 9.10 -25.55
N LEU A 40 11.90 8.60 -24.34
CA LEU A 40 10.88 8.34 -23.31
C LEU A 40 10.09 9.62 -22.99
N ASP A 41 10.77 10.75 -22.80
CA ASP A 41 10.11 12.03 -22.50
C ASP A 41 9.20 12.47 -23.65
N LYS A 42 9.59 12.23 -24.91
CA LYS A 42 8.73 12.48 -26.09
C LYS A 42 7.50 11.57 -26.12
N ILE A 43 7.66 10.28 -25.79
CA ILE A 43 6.54 9.33 -25.70
C ILE A 43 5.56 9.78 -24.62
N LEU A 44 6.04 10.14 -23.45
CA LEU A 44 5.21 10.59 -22.33
C LEU A 44 4.47 11.89 -22.67
N ASN A 45 5.12 12.85 -23.31
CA ASN A 45 4.46 14.07 -23.79
C ASN A 45 3.37 13.77 -24.83
N ARG A 46 3.60 12.85 -25.78
CA ARG A 46 2.60 12.42 -26.77
C ARG A 46 1.39 11.77 -26.10
N LEU A 47 1.63 10.97 -25.07
CA LEU A 47 0.59 10.30 -24.29
C LEU A 47 -0.06 11.21 -23.24
N GLU A 48 0.41 12.45 -23.10
CA GLU A 48 -0.02 13.43 -22.08
C GLU A 48 0.20 12.94 -20.64
N VAL A 49 1.20 12.07 -20.43
CA VAL A 49 1.53 11.48 -19.12
C VAL A 49 2.64 12.30 -18.48
N ARG A 50 2.44 12.68 -17.22
CA ARG A 50 3.47 13.34 -16.41
C ARG A 50 4.06 12.36 -15.39
N PRO A 51 5.37 12.09 -15.45
CA PRO A 51 6.02 11.29 -14.41
C PRO A 51 6.12 12.09 -13.11
N ARG A 52 6.18 11.36 -11.99
CA ARG A 52 6.29 11.85 -10.62
C ARG A 52 7.48 11.18 -9.93
N LEU A 53 7.96 11.78 -8.86
CA LEU A 53 8.92 11.13 -7.95
C LEU A 53 8.13 10.55 -6.78
N ILE A 54 8.05 9.22 -6.70
CA ILE A 54 7.44 8.48 -5.58
C ILE A 54 8.60 7.77 -4.87
N ASP A 55 8.80 8.05 -3.59
CA ASP A 55 9.93 7.52 -2.79
C ASP A 55 11.29 7.74 -3.46
N ARG A 56 11.49 8.93 -4.04
CA ARG A 56 12.68 9.33 -4.82
C ARG A 56 12.91 8.52 -6.10
N ARG A 57 11.96 7.66 -6.49
CA ARG A 57 12.00 6.90 -7.74
C ARG A 57 11.10 7.55 -8.77
N TRP A 58 11.62 7.67 -10.00
CA TRP A 58 10.83 8.09 -11.14
C TRP A 58 9.72 7.08 -11.40
N THR A 59 8.47 7.53 -11.40
CA THR A 59 7.28 6.70 -11.63
C THR A 59 6.29 7.43 -12.53
N CYS A 60 5.64 6.71 -13.43
CA CYS A 60 4.55 7.25 -14.25
C CYS A 60 3.32 6.33 -14.16
N ILE A 61 2.14 6.91 -14.31
CA ILE A 61 0.86 6.20 -14.33
C ILE A 61 0.27 6.42 -15.72
N ILE A 62 -0.08 5.32 -16.38
CA ILE A 62 -0.63 5.32 -17.74
C ILE A 62 -2.13 5.05 -17.65
N ASP A 63 -2.95 5.75 -18.44
CA ASP A 63 -4.37 5.39 -18.53
C ASP A 63 -4.53 4.01 -19.19
N PRO A 64 -5.46 3.15 -18.74
CA PRO A 64 -5.61 1.79 -19.28
C PRO A 64 -5.67 1.72 -20.82
N PRO A 65 -6.42 2.60 -21.53
CA PRO A 65 -6.46 2.57 -23.00
C PRO A 65 -5.12 2.86 -23.68
N LYS A 66 -4.24 3.62 -23.03
CA LYS A 66 -2.91 4.02 -23.55
C LYS A 66 -1.81 3.02 -23.21
N ARG A 67 -2.07 2.05 -22.32
CA ARG A 67 -1.06 1.10 -21.81
C ARG A 67 -0.35 0.34 -22.93
N LYS A 68 -1.11 -0.17 -23.90
CA LYS A 68 -0.56 -0.94 -25.03
C LYS A 68 0.37 -0.09 -25.89
N GLU A 69 -0.08 1.11 -26.29
CA GLU A 69 0.73 2.04 -27.07
C GLU A 69 2.02 2.44 -26.34
N PHE A 70 1.94 2.63 -25.02
CA PHE A 70 3.10 2.92 -24.19
C PHE A 70 4.13 1.78 -24.22
N LEU A 71 3.70 0.54 -23.95
CA LEU A 71 4.58 -0.63 -23.96
C LEU A 71 5.22 -0.86 -25.33
N ASP A 72 4.44 -0.75 -26.41
CA ASP A 72 4.95 -0.87 -27.79
C ASP A 72 5.99 0.22 -28.12
N SER A 73 5.76 1.45 -27.64
CA SER A 73 6.68 2.57 -27.83
C SER A 73 7.99 2.39 -27.07
N LEU A 74 7.95 1.83 -25.85
CA LEU A 74 9.14 1.51 -25.06
C LEU A 74 9.99 0.42 -25.73
N LEU A 75 9.35 -0.61 -26.27
CA LEU A 75 10.03 -1.64 -27.04
C LEU A 75 10.74 -1.04 -28.26
N GLY A 76 10.10 -0.12 -28.97
CA GLY A 76 10.66 0.59 -30.12
C GLY A 76 11.90 1.46 -29.82
N ILE A 77 12.16 1.77 -28.55
CA ILE A 77 13.35 2.51 -28.11
C ILE A 77 14.34 1.66 -27.30
N ASN A 78 14.18 0.33 -27.34
CA ASN A 78 14.97 -0.66 -26.61
C ASN A 78 14.97 -0.42 -25.09
N VAL A 79 13.86 0.05 -24.53
CA VAL A 79 13.65 0.14 -23.09
C VAL A 79 12.96 -1.13 -22.64
N THR A 80 13.61 -1.87 -21.74
CA THR A 80 13.08 -3.14 -21.22
C THR A 80 12.15 -2.90 -20.04
N VAL A 81 11.01 -3.60 -20.03
CA VAL A 81 9.96 -3.46 -19.00
C VAL A 81 9.69 -4.82 -18.39
N HIS A 82 9.64 -4.90 -17.06
CA HIS A 82 9.08 -6.04 -16.34
C HIS A 82 7.61 -5.77 -16.02
N THR A 83 6.69 -6.41 -16.74
CA THR A 83 5.24 -6.23 -16.52
C THR A 83 4.71 -7.15 -15.42
N LEU A 84 3.47 -6.90 -14.97
CA LEU A 84 2.80 -7.82 -14.05
C LEU A 84 2.59 -9.21 -14.69
N ASP A 85 2.33 -9.29 -15.99
CA ASP A 85 2.26 -10.58 -16.71
C ASP A 85 3.59 -11.33 -16.68
N ASP A 86 4.72 -10.64 -16.87
CA ASP A 86 6.04 -11.25 -16.73
C ASP A 86 6.30 -11.77 -15.31
N HIS A 87 5.84 -11.03 -14.31
CA HIS A 87 5.89 -11.45 -12.92
C HIS A 87 5.07 -12.74 -12.69
N VAL A 88 3.85 -12.82 -13.23
CA VAL A 88 3.02 -14.04 -13.21
C VAL A 88 3.74 -15.22 -13.85
N LYS A 89 4.40 -15.01 -15.00
CA LYS A 89 5.18 -16.07 -15.68
C LYS A 89 6.34 -16.58 -14.82
N VAL A 90 6.95 -15.72 -13.99
CA VAL A 90 8.00 -16.15 -13.05
C VAL A 90 7.39 -16.97 -11.91
N LEU A 91 6.33 -16.46 -11.27
CA LEU A 91 5.69 -17.15 -10.14
C LEU A 91 5.13 -18.51 -10.53
N THR A 92 4.49 -18.61 -11.70
CA THR A 92 3.93 -19.87 -12.23
C THR A 92 4.98 -20.93 -12.56
N LYS A 93 6.26 -20.54 -12.71
CA LYS A 93 7.39 -21.50 -12.81
C LYS A 93 7.89 -21.94 -11.44
N PHE A 94 7.74 -21.09 -10.42
CA PHE A 94 8.20 -21.35 -9.07
C PHE A 94 7.23 -22.25 -8.30
N TYR A 95 5.93 -21.97 -8.41
CA TYR A 95 4.88 -22.81 -7.85
C TYR A 95 4.45 -23.87 -8.84
N LYS A 96 4.41 -25.12 -8.40
CA LYS A 96 3.93 -26.26 -9.20
C LYS A 96 2.57 -26.73 -8.69
N PRO A 97 1.67 -27.18 -9.59
CA PRO A 97 0.36 -27.70 -9.21
C PRO A 97 0.43 -29.08 -8.54
N GLU A 98 1.59 -29.73 -8.50
CA GLU A 98 1.79 -31.02 -7.85
C GLU A 98 1.55 -30.94 -6.33
N ILE A 99 0.82 -31.92 -5.80
CA ILE A 99 0.56 -32.04 -4.36
C ILE A 99 1.66 -32.92 -3.77
N ARG A 100 2.39 -32.38 -2.79
CA ARG A 100 3.26 -33.20 -1.94
C ARG A 100 2.45 -33.77 -0.80
N ASN A 101 2.25 -35.08 -0.81
CA ASN A 101 1.56 -35.79 0.26
C ASN A 101 2.37 -35.70 1.55
N LEU A 102 1.67 -35.51 2.65
CA LEU A 102 2.24 -35.59 3.99
C LEU A 102 2.59 -37.05 4.33
N GLY A 103 3.60 -37.22 5.19
CA GLY A 103 3.99 -38.53 5.72
C GLY A 103 3.09 -39.00 6.86
N SER A 104 3.50 -40.08 7.54
CA SER A 104 2.82 -40.61 8.72
C SER A 104 2.72 -39.58 9.85
N PHE A 105 1.73 -39.78 10.71
CA PHE A 105 1.69 -39.12 12.01
C PHE A 105 2.79 -39.67 12.90
N GLU A 106 3.69 -38.79 13.33
CA GLU A 106 4.77 -39.12 14.25
C GLU A 106 4.65 -38.29 15.53
N GLN A 107 5.22 -38.81 16.61
CA GLN A 107 5.36 -38.06 17.85
C GLN A 107 6.58 -37.17 17.74
N VAL A 108 6.37 -35.85 17.81
CA VAL A 108 7.43 -34.83 17.79
C VAL A 108 7.61 -34.21 19.17
N GLU A 109 8.86 -33.92 19.52
CA GLU A 109 9.21 -33.16 20.73
C GLU A 109 9.11 -31.67 20.45
N LEU A 110 8.32 -30.96 21.26
CA LEU A 110 8.10 -29.52 21.17
C LEU A 110 9.01 -28.79 22.19
N PRO A 111 9.50 -27.59 21.86
CA PRO A 111 10.34 -26.81 22.77
C PRO A 111 9.58 -26.21 23.97
N SER A 112 8.26 -26.04 23.88
CA SER A 112 7.44 -25.32 24.88
C SER A 112 6.00 -25.84 24.95
N LEU A 113 5.30 -25.52 26.05
CA LEU A 113 3.86 -25.81 26.27
C LEU A 113 2.94 -24.71 25.68
N GLU A 114 3.43 -23.93 24.72
CA GLU A 114 2.69 -22.82 24.12
C GLU A 114 1.53 -23.30 23.22
N SER A 115 0.81 -22.36 22.58
CA SER A 115 -0.25 -22.73 21.64
C SER A 115 0.36 -23.15 20.31
N TRP A 116 0.17 -24.42 19.97
CA TRP A 116 0.67 -25.00 18.73
C TRP A 116 -0.49 -25.32 17.78
N GLU A 117 -0.26 -25.07 16.51
CA GLU A 117 -1.17 -25.38 15.41
C GLU A 117 -0.42 -26.13 14.31
N GLU A 118 -1.09 -27.08 13.67
CA GLU A 118 -0.60 -27.79 12.48
C GLU A 118 -1.40 -27.31 11.26
N PHE A 119 -0.73 -27.10 10.14
CA PHE A 119 -1.43 -26.72 8.91
C PHE A 119 -2.26 -27.88 8.36
N ASN A 120 -3.53 -27.63 8.09
CA ASN A 120 -4.47 -28.55 7.45
C ASN A 120 -4.49 -28.31 5.94
N PRO A 121 -3.95 -29.23 5.11
CA PRO A 121 -3.89 -29.04 3.66
C PRO A 121 -5.25 -29.02 2.96
N LYS A 122 -6.27 -29.66 3.53
CA LYS A 122 -7.64 -29.73 2.98
C LYS A 122 -8.37 -28.42 3.16
N LEU A 123 -8.29 -27.89 4.38
CA LEU A 123 -8.97 -26.65 4.76
C LEU A 123 -8.13 -25.41 4.51
N ARG A 124 -6.85 -25.57 4.14
CA ARG A 124 -5.84 -24.49 4.06
C ARG A 124 -5.84 -23.58 5.29
N ASN A 125 -6.04 -24.17 6.46
CA ASN A 125 -6.17 -23.46 7.72
C ASN A 125 -5.35 -24.15 8.82
N TRP A 126 -5.32 -23.54 10.00
CA TRP A 126 -4.59 -24.02 11.15
C TRP A 126 -5.50 -24.84 12.07
N ASP A 127 -5.08 -26.07 12.38
CA ASP A 127 -5.73 -26.92 13.36
C ASP A 127 -4.91 -26.92 14.65
N ILE A 128 -5.56 -26.69 15.79
CA ILE A 128 -4.88 -26.71 17.10
C ILE A 128 -4.41 -28.14 17.39
N ILE A 129 -3.13 -28.30 17.73
CA ILE A 129 -2.59 -29.59 18.15
C ILE A 129 -2.56 -29.73 19.67
N LYS A 130 -2.91 -30.93 20.15
CA LYS A 130 -2.87 -31.22 21.58
C LYS A 130 -1.44 -31.54 22.02
N VAL A 131 -0.89 -30.67 22.88
CA VAL A 131 0.40 -30.89 23.55
C VAL A 131 0.20 -31.73 24.80
N ASN A 132 0.95 -32.81 24.94
CA ASN A 132 1.02 -33.60 26.16
C ASN A 132 2.41 -33.47 26.80
N GLN A 133 2.50 -33.68 28.10
CA GLN A 133 3.78 -33.70 28.81
C GLN A 133 4.11 -35.13 29.24
N LYS A 134 5.28 -35.63 28.87
CA LYS A 134 5.78 -36.97 29.26
C LYS A 134 7.28 -36.89 29.54
N ASN A 135 7.73 -37.38 30.69
CA ASN A 135 9.14 -37.38 31.09
C ASN A 135 9.82 -35.99 30.97
N ASN A 136 9.17 -34.93 31.47
CA ASN A 136 9.63 -33.53 31.34
C ASN A 136 9.79 -33.00 29.90
N LYS A 137 9.29 -33.71 28.90
CA LYS A 137 9.26 -33.27 27.50
C LYS A 137 7.85 -32.93 27.06
N PHE A 138 7.71 -31.90 26.24
CA PHE A 138 6.46 -31.55 25.57
C PHE A 138 6.39 -32.32 24.25
N ILE A 139 5.29 -33.01 24.01
CA ILE A 139 5.14 -33.90 22.86
C ILE A 139 3.79 -33.66 22.18
N ALA A 140 3.79 -33.66 20.86
CA ALA A 140 2.57 -33.62 20.06
C ALA A 140 2.64 -34.65 18.92
N LYS A 141 1.47 -35.04 18.40
CA LYS A 141 1.40 -35.81 17.15
C LYS A 141 1.23 -34.83 16.00
N ALA A 142 2.06 -34.96 14.98
CA ALA A 142 2.01 -34.15 13.77
C ALA A 142 2.40 -35.01 12.56
N HIS A 143 1.93 -34.65 11.37
CA HIS A 143 2.35 -35.31 10.15
C HIS A 143 3.78 -34.92 9.77
N LEU A 144 4.56 -35.88 9.29
CA LEU A 144 5.87 -35.59 8.70
C LEU A 144 5.75 -34.79 7.41
N GLY A 145 6.67 -33.83 7.23
CA GLY A 145 6.71 -32.94 6.08
C GLY A 145 5.75 -31.74 6.17
N ASN A 146 4.94 -31.66 7.23
CA ASN A 146 3.98 -30.59 7.49
C ASN A 146 4.63 -29.40 8.22
N ILE A 147 3.83 -28.37 8.45
CA ILE A 147 4.22 -27.12 9.09
C ILE A 147 3.49 -26.99 10.41
N LEU A 148 4.26 -26.69 11.45
CA LEU A 148 3.76 -26.30 12.75
C LEU A 148 3.96 -24.80 12.96
N LYS A 149 2.96 -24.17 13.56
CA LYS A 149 2.97 -22.77 13.98
C LYS A 149 2.88 -22.74 15.49
N CYS A 150 3.77 -21.99 16.12
CA CYS A 150 3.73 -21.71 17.56
C CYS A 150 3.49 -20.22 17.76
N MET A 151 2.55 -19.88 18.64
CA MET A 151 2.32 -18.51 19.07
C MET A 151 2.87 -18.32 20.48
N ASN A 152 3.83 -17.40 20.61
CA ASN A 152 4.49 -17.09 21.86
C ASN A 152 4.52 -15.57 22.13
N PHE A 153 5.14 -15.17 23.24
CA PHE A 153 5.24 -13.75 23.62
C PHE A 153 6.13 -12.93 22.66
N GLU A 154 7.04 -13.56 21.93
CA GLU A 154 7.92 -12.93 20.93
C GLU A 154 7.26 -12.79 19.56
N GLY A 155 6.17 -13.53 19.31
CA GLY A 155 5.41 -13.51 18.06
C GLY A 155 5.00 -14.89 17.57
N ILE A 156 5.04 -15.08 16.25
CA ILE A 156 4.65 -16.33 15.59
C ILE A 156 5.89 -16.98 14.98
N ASN A 157 6.20 -18.19 15.43
CA ASN A 157 7.30 -19.01 14.94
C ASN A 157 6.78 -20.19 14.12
N TYR A 158 7.52 -20.56 13.07
CA TYR A 158 7.16 -21.66 12.17
C TYR A 158 8.22 -22.75 12.17
N PHE A 159 7.77 -23.98 12.10
CA PHE A 159 8.62 -25.17 12.11
C PHE A 159 8.16 -26.16 11.05
N ARG A 160 9.11 -26.93 10.51
CA ARG A 160 8.81 -28.07 9.64
C ARG A 160 9.16 -29.37 10.33
N THR A 161 8.25 -30.33 10.23
CA THR A 161 8.46 -31.71 10.69
C THR A 161 9.19 -32.50 9.61
N TYR A 162 10.23 -33.25 10.00
CA TYR A 162 10.89 -34.20 9.09
C TYR A 162 11.62 -35.29 9.88
N LEU A 163 12.02 -36.35 9.20
CA LEU A 163 12.83 -37.42 9.78
C LEU A 163 14.31 -37.12 9.58
N ASN A 164 15.09 -37.22 10.66
CA ASN A 164 16.54 -37.25 10.62
C ASN A 164 17.01 -38.49 11.37
N ASN A 165 17.70 -39.40 10.67
CA ASN A 165 18.13 -40.70 11.21
C ASN A 165 16.98 -41.47 11.91
N ASN A 166 15.80 -41.51 11.27
CA ASN A 166 14.55 -42.09 11.79
C ASN A 166 13.99 -41.45 13.07
N LEU A 167 14.49 -40.29 13.48
CA LEU A 167 13.94 -39.50 14.58
C LEU A 167 13.15 -38.31 14.02
N PRO A 168 11.88 -38.13 14.42
CA PRO A 168 11.10 -36.94 14.09
C PRO A 168 11.72 -35.70 14.74
N ILE A 169 12.06 -34.71 13.93
CA ILE A 169 12.61 -33.43 14.41
C ILE A 169 11.89 -32.23 13.81
N LEU A 170 12.02 -31.10 14.51
CA LEU A 170 11.50 -29.80 14.10
C LEU A 170 12.64 -28.91 13.62
N ALA A 171 12.61 -28.49 12.36
CA ALA A 171 13.48 -27.43 11.86
C ALA A 171 12.74 -26.09 11.94
N PRO A 172 13.33 -25.06 12.57
CA PRO A 172 12.79 -23.70 12.49
C PRO A 172 12.82 -23.21 11.04
N MET A 173 11.85 -22.36 10.68
CA MET A 173 11.78 -21.75 9.37
C MET A 173 11.16 -20.36 9.39
N GLU A 174 11.54 -19.56 8.41
CA GLU A 174 10.93 -18.25 8.18
C GLU A 174 9.49 -18.40 7.70
N LYS A 175 8.65 -17.42 8.06
CA LYS A 175 7.25 -17.33 7.63
C LYS A 175 7.11 -17.52 6.11
N ARG A 176 7.94 -16.83 5.33
CA ARG A 176 7.93 -16.92 3.86
C ARG A 176 8.14 -18.36 3.37
N GLY A 177 9.09 -19.08 3.96
CA GLY A 177 9.35 -20.49 3.67
C GLY A 177 8.18 -21.41 4.04
N ALA A 178 7.56 -21.16 5.19
CA ALA A 178 6.37 -21.89 5.64
C ALA A 178 5.22 -21.77 4.63
N TYR A 179 4.82 -20.54 4.27
CA TYR A 179 3.71 -20.33 3.34
C TYR A 179 3.98 -20.88 1.92
N ASN A 180 5.24 -20.89 1.46
CA ASN A 180 5.62 -21.54 0.22
C ASN A 180 5.44 -23.07 0.26
N ILE A 181 5.76 -23.69 1.40
CA ILE A 181 5.52 -25.11 1.61
C ILE A 181 4.02 -25.40 1.72
N MET A 182 3.23 -24.55 2.37
CA MET A 182 1.76 -24.68 2.42
C MET A 182 1.17 -24.80 1.03
N ALA A 183 1.56 -23.93 0.09
CA ALA A 183 1.08 -24.00 -1.29
C ALA A 183 1.42 -25.35 -1.97
N THR A 184 2.54 -25.97 -1.58
CA THR A 184 2.99 -27.25 -2.14
C THR A 184 2.23 -28.44 -1.56
N ILE A 185 1.87 -28.41 -0.28
CA ILE A 185 1.15 -29.51 0.39
C ILE A 185 -0.37 -29.35 0.32
N SER A 186 -0.88 -28.13 0.11
CA SER A 186 -2.32 -27.85 0.05
C SER A 186 -3.04 -28.66 -1.02
N GLU A 187 -4.26 -29.08 -0.69
CA GLU A 187 -5.20 -29.67 -1.63
C GLU A 187 -5.92 -28.56 -2.45
N PRO A 188 -6.49 -28.91 -3.62
CA PRO A 188 -7.22 -27.95 -4.43
C PRO A 188 -8.47 -27.44 -3.71
N ILE A 189 -8.71 -26.13 -3.81
CA ILE A 189 -9.95 -25.51 -3.31
C ILE A 189 -10.60 -24.69 -4.43
N THR A 190 -11.90 -24.44 -4.32
CA THR A 190 -12.63 -23.55 -5.22
C THR A 190 -12.88 -22.22 -4.53
N VAL A 191 -12.56 -21.13 -5.21
CA VAL A 191 -12.87 -19.76 -4.81
C VAL A 191 -13.85 -19.18 -5.83
N TYR A 192 -14.87 -18.51 -5.33
CA TYR A 192 -15.90 -17.92 -6.16
C TYR A 192 -15.66 -16.43 -6.33
N TRP A 193 -15.67 -15.97 -7.58
CA TRP A 193 -15.70 -14.55 -7.89
C TRP A 193 -17.10 -14.12 -8.32
N LYS A 194 -17.47 -12.90 -7.94
CA LYS A 194 -18.78 -12.32 -8.25
C LYS A 194 -18.57 -11.19 -9.24
N VAL A 195 -19.53 -10.97 -10.13
CA VAL A 195 -19.52 -9.80 -11.04
C VAL A 195 -20.35 -8.68 -10.44
N ASP A 196 -20.04 -7.45 -10.85
CA ASP A 196 -20.95 -6.32 -10.65
C ASP A 196 -22.11 -6.32 -11.67
N SER A 197 -22.98 -5.33 -11.55
CA SER A 197 -24.12 -5.13 -12.45
C SER A 197 -23.72 -4.69 -13.86
N THR A 198 -22.53 -4.12 -14.06
CA THR A 198 -22.02 -3.79 -15.41
C THR A 198 -21.30 -4.97 -16.06
N ASN A 199 -20.95 -6.00 -15.27
CA ASN A 199 -20.17 -7.16 -15.70
C ASN A 199 -18.80 -6.76 -16.28
N GLU A 200 -18.27 -5.61 -15.85
CA GLU A 200 -16.94 -5.10 -16.23
C GLU A 200 -15.90 -5.41 -15.14
N HIS A 201 -16.37 -5.66 -13.93
CA HIS A 201 -15.51 -5.93 -12.79
C HIS A 201 -15.90 -7.23 -12.10
N GLY A 202 -14.88 -7.87 -11.53
CA GLY A 202 -15.07 -9.04 -10.71
C GLY A 202 -14.42 -8.92 -9.34
N PHE A 203 -15.02 -9.62 -8.38
CA PHE A 203 -14.74 -9.46 -6.97
C PHE A 203 -14.42 -10.81 -6.33
N ILE A 204 -13.35 -10.84 -5.55
CA ILE A 204 -12.95 -12.02 -4.76
C ILE A 204 -12.94 -11.61 -3.29
N GLU A 205 -13.65 -12.33 -2.43
CA GLU A 205 -13.61 -12.08 -0.98
C GLU A 205 -12.29 -12.61 -0.41
N ASN A 206 -11.52 -11.76 0.28
CA ASN A 206 -10.21 -12.12 0.84
C ASN A 206 -10.26 -13.35 1.75
N LYS A 207 -11.36 -13.51 2.52
CA LYS A 207 -11.54 -14.66 3.41
C LYS A 207 -11.60 -16.02 2.68
N GLN A 208 -11.95 -16.03 1.39
CA GLN A 208 -12.00 -17.26 0.59
C GLN A 208 -10.61 -17.75 0.19
N LEU A 209 -9.62 -16.85 0.10
CA LEU A 209 -8.25 -17.21 -0.31
C LEU A 209 -7.52 -18.02 0.77
N LEU A 210 -7.86 -17.81 2.04
CA LEU A 210 -7.26 -18.49 3.20
C LEU A 210 -5.73 -18.28 3.25
N ASN A 211 -4.95 -19.26 3.72
CA ASN A 211 -3.49 -19.13 3.79
C ASN A 211 -2.86 -19.32 2.41
N ILE A 212 -2.41 -18.21 1.80
CA ILE A 212 -1.68 -18.18 0.52
C ILE A 212 -0.28 -17.58 0.70
N PRO A 213 0.70 -17.92 -0.18
CA PRO A 213 2.02 -17.30 -0.16
C PRO A 213 1.98 -15.78 -0.27
N ASP A 214 2.93 -15.12 0.39
CA ASP A 214 3.06 -13.67 0.39
C ASP A 214 3.25 -13.12 -1.04
N GLU A 215 3.99 -13.84 -1.90
CA GLU A 215 4.19 -13.47 -3.30
C GLU A 215 2.89 -13.51 -4.10
N ILE A 216 2.04 -14.51 -3.86
CA ILE A 216 0.74 -14.65 -4.51
C ILE A 216 -0.20 -13.55 -4.02
N CYS A 217 -0.25 -13.30 -2.71
CA CYS A 217 -1.02 -12.21 -2.14
C CYS A 217 -0.60 -10.84 -2.70
N ASN A 218 0.72 -10.61 -2.84
CA ASN A 218 1.27 -9.37 -3.35
C ASN A 218 0.88 -9.14 -4.81
N ILE A 219 1.04 -10.14 -5.70
CA ILE A 219 0.65 -9.96 -7.10
C ILE A 219 -0.86 -9.73 -7.26
N LEU A 220 -1.71 -10.41 -6.46
CA LEU A 220 -3.16 -10.16 -6.47
C LEU A 220 -3.48 -8.71 -6.09
N ARG A 221 -2.80 -8.15 -5.08
CA ARG A 221 -2.95 -6.74 -4.70
C ARG A 221 -2.43 -5.76 -5.74
N ARG A 222 -1.40 -6.13 -6.51
CA ARG A 222 -0.82 -5.28 -7.57
C ARG A 222 -1.65 -5.29 -8.85
N LEU A 223 -2.32 -6.40 -9.14
CA LEU A 223 -3.30 -6.52 -10.22
C LEU A 223 -4.63 -5.85 -9.87
N GLY A 224 -5.08 -6.00 -8.63
CA GLY A 224 -6.38 -5.49 -8.20
C GLY A 224 -6.43 -3.98 -8.02
N THR A 225 -7.63 -3.44 -8.18
CA THR A 225 -7.97 -2.05 -7.84
C THR A 225 -8.31 -1.98 -6.36
N ILE A 226 -7.77 -1.01 -5.63
CA ILE A 226 -8.10 -0.80 -4.21
C ILE A 226 -9.39 0.02 -4.13
N ASP A 227 -10.53 -0.63 -3.95
CA ASP A 227 -11.77 0.07 -3.57
C ASP A 227 -11.93 0.05 -2.05
N LYS A 228 -11.65 1.19 -1.40
CA LYS A 228 -11.77 1.35 0.06
C LYS A 228 -13.22 1.19 0.56
N ARG A 229 -14.22 1.28 -0.33
CA ARG A 229 -15.65 1.20 0.04
C ARG A 229 -16.11 -0.22 0.33
N ILE A 230 -15.38 -1.23 -0.15
CA ILE A 230 -15.72 -2.65 0.06
C ILE A 230 -14.54 -3.36 0.74
N PRO A 231 -14.31 -3.08 2.05
CA PRO A 231 -13.21 -3.68 2.78
C PRO A 231 -13.33 -5.20 2.78
N GLY A 232 -12.20 -5.88 2.59
CA GLY A 232 -12.16 -7.35 2.58
C GLY A 232 -12.46 -8.01 1.24
N MET A 233 -12.65 -7.23 0.15
CA MET A 233 -12.71 -7.75 -1.22
C MET A 233 -11.51 -7.29 -2.06
N LEU A 234 -11.13 -8.10 -3.04
CA LEU A 234 -10.23 -7.75 -4.12
C LEU A 234 -11.06 -7.50 -5.37
N LEU A 235 -10.84 -6.36 -6.00
CA LEU A 235 -11.51 -5.91 -7.22
C LEU A 235 -10.55 -6.06 -8.39
N PHE A 236 -11.01 -6.66 -9.48
CA PHE A 236 -10.24 -6.80 -10.71
C PHE A 236 -11.09 -6.37 -11.90
N ASP A 237 -10.45 -5.77 -12.91
CA ASP A 237 -11.09 -5.51 -14.20
C ASP A 237 -11.19 -6.84 -14.97
N ASP A 238 -12.19 -6.97 -15.86
CA ASP A 238 -12.44 -8.21 -16.63
C ASP A 238 -11.17 -8.72 -17.35
N ASP A 239 -10.40 -7.82 -17.96
CA ASP A 239 -9.15 -8.13 -18.68
C ASP A 239 -8.05 -8.78 -17.80
N ASP A 240 -8.11 -8.65 -16.47
CA ASP A 240 -7.11 -9.23 -15.56
C ASP A 240 -7.47 -10.64 -15.09
N PHE A 241 -8.71 -11.09 -15.28
CA PHE A 241 -9.18 -12.34 -14.68
C PHE A 241 -8.42 -13.57 -15.15
N ASP A 242 -7.95 -13.57 -16.40
CA ASP A 242 -7.10 -14.65 -16.92
C ASP A 242 -5.77 -14.74 -16.16
N LEU A 243 -5.17 -13.59 -15.83
CA LEU A 243 -3.94 -13.54 -15.02
C LEU A 243 -4.21 -13.99 -13.59
N VAL A 244 -5.30 -13.51 -12.98
CA VAL A 244 -5.71 -13.88 -11.61
C VAL A 244 -5.96 -15.38 -11.53
N LYS A 245 -6.72 -15.95 -12.47
CA LYS A 245 -6.99 -17.39 -12.56
C LYS A 245 -5.71 -18.19 -12.70
N LYS A 246 -4.77 -17.74 -13.54
CA LYS A 246 -3.48 -18.40 -13.73
C LYS A 246 -2.61 -18.40 -12.46
N ILE A 247 -2.55 -17.29 -11.74
CA ILE A 247 -1.82 -17.16 -10.46
C ILE A 247 -2.44 -18.06 -9.40
N LEU A 248 -3.76 -17.97 -9.21
CA LEU A 248 -4.46 -18.78 -8.20
C LEU A 248 -4.35 -20.28 -8.52
N GLY A 249 -4.43 -20.63 -9.81
CA GLY A 249 -4.26 -22.00 -10.29
C GLY A 249 -2.88 -22.59 -9.96
N CYS A 250 -1.79 -21.79 -9.97
CA CYS A 250 -0.46 -22.33 -9.66
C CYS A 250 -0.31 -22.71 -8.17
N ILE A 251 -1.20 -22.23 -7.30
CA ILE A 251 -1.34 -22.67 -5.91
C ILE A 251 -2.61 -23.49 -5.69
N LYS A 252 -3.15 -24.12 -6.74
CA LYS A 252 -4.32 -25.03 -6.71
C LYS A 252 -5.60 -24.38 -6.17
N ILE A 253 -5.80 -23.10 -6.43
CA ILE A 253 -7.08 -22.43 -6.19
C ILE A 253 -7.77 -22.31 -7.55
N ASP A 254 -8.88 -23.01 -7.71
CA ASP A 254 -9.72 -22.90 -8.91
C ASP A 254 -10.68 -21.72 -8.74
N LEU A 255 -10.70 -20.83 -9.73
CA LEU A 255 -11.49 -19.61 -9.70
C LEU A 255 -12.74 -19.78 -10.56
N VAL A 256 -13.91 -19.81 -9.93
CA VAL A 256 -15.19 -20.10 -10.58
C VAL A 256 -16.13 -18.89 -10.48
N LYS A 257 -16.82 -18.56 -11.57
CA LYS A 257 -17.79 -17.46 -11.57
C LYS A 257 -19.01 -17.87 -10.75
N SER A 258 -19.35 -17.05 -9.76
CA SER A 258 -20.57 -17.18 -8.97
C SER A 258 -21.78 -16.75 -9.78
N SER A 259 -22.93 -17.35 -9.48
CA SER A 259 -24.24 -16.84 -9.93
C SER A 259 -24.67 -15.59 -9.16
N GLU A 260 -24.05 -15.30 -8.03
CA GLU A 260 -24.31 -14.09 -7.25
C GLU A 260 -23.66 -12.88 -7.91
N THR A 261 -24.46 -11.87 -8.19
CA THR A 261 -23.98 -10.53 -8.55
C THR A 261 -23.76 -9.73 -7.27
N ILE A 262 -22.61 -9.07 -7.15
CA ILE A 262 -22.47 -8.02 -6.15
C ILE A 262 -23.22 -6.81 -6.69
N VAL A 263 -24.17 -6.33 -5.89
CA VAL A 263 -24.64 -4.96 -6.04
C VAL A 263 -23.49 -4.10 -5.56
N THR A 264 -22.55 -3.83 -6.47
CA THR A 264 -21.72 -2.67 -6.30
C THR A 264 -22.69 -1.51 -6.24
N LEU A 265 -22.34 -0.45 -5.54
CA LEU A 265 -22.95 0.84 -5.82
C LEU A 265 -22.49 1.28 -7.22
N SER A 266 -22.83 0.49 -8.24
CA SER A 266 -22.91 0.83 -9.64
C SER A 266 -23.68 2.13 -9.67
N GLU A 267 -22.95 3.20 -9.97
CA GLU A 267 -23.55 4.46 -10.37
C GLU A 267 -24.57 5.08 -9.39
N LYS A 268 -24.40 4.93 -8.07
CA LYS A 268 -24.57 6.17 -7.31
C LYS A 268 -23.38 7.01 -7.67
N LYS A 269 -23.57 7.88 -8.67
CA LYS A 269 -22.77 9.09 -8.87
C LYS A 269 -22.30 9.56 -7.49
N SER A 270 -21.05 9.27 -7.12
CA SER A 270 -20.38 9.96 -6.02
C SER A 270 -19.96 11.34 -6.53
N GLU A 271 -20.92 12.02 -7.15
CA GLU A 271 -20.91 13.44 -7.44
C GLU A 271 -21.79 14.17 -6.43
N MET A 272 -22.56 13.46 -5.59
CA MET A 272 -23.25 14.12 -4.50
C MET A 272 -22.21 14.72 -3.56
N PRO A 273 -22.18 16.06 -3.45
CA PRO A 273 -21.24 16.71 -2.57
C PRO A 273 -21.50 16.24 -1.14
N ILE A 274 -20.43 15.86 -0.44
CA ILE A 274 -20.47 15.56 0.98
C ILE A 274 -20.73 16.87 1.70
N THR A 275 -21.72 16.89 2.59
CA THR A 275 -21.98 18.01 3.48
C THR A 275 -20.71 18.36 4.24
N ILE A 276 -20.33 19.64 4.26
CA ILE A 276 -19.09 20.11 4.91
C ILE A 276 -19.02 19.66 6.37
N GLU A 277 -20.16 19.62 7.06
CA GLU A 277 -20.28 19.17 8.46
C GLU A 277 -19.84 17.72 8.69
N ARG A 278 -19.86 16.87 7.66
CA ARG A 278 -19.47 15.45 7.73
C ARG A 278 -17.97 15.23 7.48
N LEU A 279 -17.21 16.28 7.14
CA LEU A 279 -15.78 16.18 6.87
C LEU A 279 -14.95 16.31 8.16
N GLU A 280 -13.74 15.77 8.13
CA GLU A 280 -12.78 15.87 9.23
C GLU A 280 -12.39 17.35 9.44
N LYS A 281 -12.86 17.93 10.55
CA LYS A 281 -12.81 19.38 10.80
C LYS A 281 -11.38 19.93 10.80
N GLU A 282 -10.43 19.17 11.35
CA GLU A 282 -9.03 19.61 11.50
C GLU A 282 -8.33 19.73 10.14
N ARG A 283 -8.50 18.76 9.23
CA ARG A 283 -7.92 18.80 7.87
C ARG A 283 -8.55 19.86 7.01
N LEU A 284 -9.87 20.01 7.13
CA LEU A 284 -10.57 21.03 6.39
C LEU A 284 -10.15 22.44 6.86
N GLN A 285 -9.86 22.60 8.14
CA GLN A 285 -9.35 23.85 8.68
C GLN A 285 -7.99 24.23 8.06
N VAL A 286 -7.10 23.27 7.82
CA VAL A 286 -5.82 23.51 7.11
C VAL A 286 -6.04 24.10 5.72
N LEU A 287 -7.02 23.56 4.97
CA LEU A 287 -7.36 24.08 3.65
C LEU A 287 -7.80 25.55 3.75
N ILE A 288 -8.71 25.82 4.68
CA ILE A 288 -9.30 27.15 4.94
C ILE A 288 -8.22 28.15 5.33
N ASP A 289 -7.33 27.79 6.25
CA ASP A 289 -6.29 28.67 6.78
C ASP A 289 -5.30 29.05 5.69
N ILE A 290 -4.79 28.08 4.94
CA ILE A 290 -3.82 28.34 3.86
C ILE A 290 -4.44 29.20 2.75
N ILE A 291 -5.71 28.97 2.39
CA ILE A 291 -6.39 29.81 1.39
C ILE A 291 -6.53 31.25 1.87
N LYS A 292 -6.88 31.46 3.15
CA LYS A 292 -6.96 32.80 3.74
C LYS A 292 -5.59 33.49 3.77
N GLU A 293 -4.53 32.77 4.12
CA GLU A 293 -3.16 33.29 4.09
C GLU A 293 -2.71 33.68 2.68
N MET A 294 -3.12 32.91 1.66
CA MET A 294 -2.90 33.28 0.27
C MET A 294 -3.76 34.49 -0.19
N GLY A 295 -4.61 35.04 0.68
CA GLY A 295 -5.47 36.19 0.41
C GLY A 295 -6.81 35.86 -0.23
N GLY A 296 -7.23 34.58 -0.19
CA GLY A 296 -8.55 34.16 -0.64
C GLY A 296 -9.64 34.47 0.39
N LYS A 297 -10.84 34.79 -0.08
CA LYS A 297 -12.04 34.88 0.77
C LYS A 297 -12.87 33.61 0.59
N ILE A 298 -13.38 33.07 1.69
CA ILE A 298 -14.12 31.81 1.69
C ILE A 298 -15.50 32.06 2.29
N GLU A 299 -16.53 31.67 1.55
CA GLU A 299 -17.90 31.60 2.02
C GLU A 299 -18.28 30.12 2.11
N SER A 300 -18.80 29.70 3.27
CA SER A 300 -19.19 28.31 3.50
C SER A 300 -20.69 28.16 3.30
N GLU A 301 -21.08 27.19 2.47
CA GLU A 301 -22.45 26.75 2.34
C GLU A 301 -22.58 25.32 2.92
N LYS A 302 -23.77 24.71 2.78
CA LYS A 302 -24.06 23.40 3.37
C LYS A 302 -23.17 22.29 2.82
N ASP A 303 -22.92 22.31 1.51
CA ASP A 303 -22.31 21.23 0.74
C ASP A 303 -21.10 21.67 -0.09
N HIS A 304 -20.71 22.94 -0.01
CA HIS A 304 -19.58 23.50 -0.75
C HIS A 304 -18.99 24.77 -0.13
N PHE A 305 -17.78 25.12 -0.54
CA PHE A 305 -17.20 26.44 -0.30
C PHE A 305 -17.20 27.25 -1.59
N THR A 306 -17.49 28.53 -1.48
CA THR A 306 -17.20 29.51 -2.54
C THR A 306 -15.92 30.25 -2.16
N ILE A 307 -14.86 30.08 -2.96
CA ILE A 307 -13.59 30.79 -2.75
C ILE A 307 -13.46 31.87 -3.80
N SER A 308 -13.24 33.11 -3.38
CA SER A 308 -12.94 34.22 -4.27
C SER A 308 -11.52 34.75 -4.09
N GLY A 309 -10.95 35.24 -5.19
CA GLY A 309 -9.65 35.88 -5.25
C GLY A 309 -9.60 36.95 -6.35
N LYS A 310 -8.39 37.41 -6.69
CA LYS A 310 -8.19 38.51 -7.65
C LYS A 310 -8.71 38.22 -9.06
N ARG A 311 -8.77 36.94 -9.46
CA ARG A 311 -9.15 36.50 -10.82
C ARG A 311 -10.55 35.88 -10.93
N GLY A 312 -11.36 35.98 -9.88
CA GLY A 312 -12.74 35.48 -9.87
C GLY A 312 -13.03 34.61 -8.65
N SER A 313 -13.97 33.68 -8.81
CA SER A 313 -14.36 32.72 -7.78
C SER A 313 -14.42 31.29 -8.31
N VAL A 314 -14.28 30.33 -7.41
CA VAL A 314 -14.48 28.90 -7.67
C VAL A 314 -15.36 28.29 -6.59
N LYS A 315 -16.16 27.31 -6.99
CA LYS A 315 -16.95 26.46 -6.11
C LYS A 315 -16.14 25.21 -5.77
N LEU A 316 -15.90 24.94 -4.50
CA LEU A 316 -15.29 23.70 -4.01
C LEU A 316 -16.34 22.75 -3.47
N THR A 317 -16.45 21.57 -4.07
CA THR A 317 -17.31 20.47 -3.61
C THR A 317 -16.45 19.28 -3.19
N PHE A 318 -16.85 18.55 -2.15
CA PHE A 318 -16.11 17.39 -1.67
C PHE A 318 -16.83 16.11 -2.03
N VAL A 319 -16.07 15.11 -2.51
CA VAL A 319 -16.63 13.84 -3.00
C VAL A 319 -15.85 12.65 -2.44
N GLU A 320 -16.51 11.50 -2.33
CA GLU A 320 -15.86 10.26 -1.87
C GLU A 320 -14.99 9.61 -2.96
N ASN A 321 -15.12 10.07 -4.21
CA ASN A 321 -14.30 9.61 -5.33
C ASN A 321 -12.81 9.89 -5.09
N ASP A 322 -11.91 9.04 -5.60
CA ASP A 322 -10.46 9.14 -5.44
C ASP A 322 -9.81 10.20 -6.35
N LYS A 323 -10.53 10.80 -7.29
CA LYS A 323 -9.99 11.82 -8.21
C LYS A 323 -10.56 13.20 -7.94
N SER A 324 -9.68 14.17 -7.68
CA SER A 324 -10.04 15.58 -7.69
C SER A 324 -10.06 16.07 -9.15
N VAL A 325 -11.14 16.73 -9.56
CA VAL A 325 -11.35 17.17 -10.95
C VAL A 325 -11.75 18.63 -10.94
N GLN A 326 -11.17 19.41 -11.86
CA GLN A 326 -11.61 20.77 -12.12
C GLN A 326 -12.47 20.79 -13.39
N ASP A 327 -13.66 21.38 -13.30
CA ASP A 327 -14.55 21.63 -14.42
C ASP A 327 -15.06 23.08 -14.40
N GLY A 328 -14.53 23.91 -15.30
CA GLY A 328 -14.88 25.33 -15.37
C GLY A 328 -14.56 26.11 -14.09
N ILE A 329 -15.61 26.52 -13.36
CA ILE A 329 -15.55 27.25 -12.09
C ILE A 329 -15.73 26.34 -10.87
N GLU A 330 -15.98 25.05 -11.08
CA GLU A 330 -16.12 24.06 -10.03
C GLU A 330 -14.84 23.22 -9.90
N ILE A 331 -14.43 22.99 -8.65
CA ILE A 331 -13.33 22.10 -8.30
C ILE A 331 -13.90 21.06 -7.34
N ARG A 332 -13.95 19.82 -7.81
CA ARG A 332 -14.34 18.66 -7.02
C ARG A 332 -13.10 18.10 -6.34
N ILE A 333 -13.12 18.01 -5.02
CA ILE A 333 -12.02 17.53 -4.20
C ILE A 333 -12.37 16.17 -3.63
N SER A 334 -11.52 15.19 -3.89
CA SER A 334 -11.57 13.91 -3.19
C SER A 334 -11.30 14.12 -1.69
N VAL A 335 -12.13 13.56 -0.81
CA VAL A 335 -11.88 13.60 0.64
C VAL A 335 -10.56 12.92 0.99
N SER A 336 -10.20 11.83 0.29
CA SER A 336 -8.91 11.16 0.49
C SER A 336 -7.71 12.04 0.14
N ALA A 337 -7.90 13.11 -0.64
CA ALA A 337 -6.86 14.07 -0.92
C ALA A 337 -6.64 15.07 0.22
N LEU A 338 -7.58 15.16 1.18
CA LEU A 338 -7.42 15.93 2.42
C LEU A 338 -6.50 15.21 3.43
N GLU A 339 -6.31 13.90 3.27
CA GLU A 339 -5.50 13.05 4.14
C GLU A 339 -4.03 12.92 3.69
N ASP A 340 -3.70 13.37 2.48
CA ASP A 340 -2.37 13.23 1.88
C ASP A 340 -1.75 14.61 1.58
N PRO A 341 -0.64 15.00 2.22
CA PRO A 341 -0.01 16.32 2.04
C PRO A 341 0.38 16.66 0.59
N SER A 342 0.80 15.66 -0.18
CA SER A 342 1.23 15.86 -1.57
C SER A 342 0.02 16.18 -2.45
N ARG A 343 -1.08 15.43 -2.27
CA ARG A 343 -2.34 15.70 -2.96
C ARG A 343 -2.99 17.00 -2.49
N PHE A 344 -2.84 17.33 -1.21
CA PHE A 344 -3.27 18.62 -0.65
C PHE A 344 -2.56 19.80 -1.33
N THR A 345 -1.26 19.66 -1.59
CA THR A 345 -0.45 20.65 -2.31
C THR A 345 -0.97 20.85 -3.74
N GLU A 346 -1.31 19.76 -4.44
CA GLU A 346 -1.88 19.84 -5.79
C GLU A 346 -3.20 20.63 -5.81
N ILE A 347 -4.09 20.39 -4.85
CA ILE A 347 -5.37 21.09 -4.72
C ILE A 347 -5.16 22.59 -4.49
N LEU A 348 -4.32 22.94 -3.51
CA LEU A 348 -4.01 24.34 -3.20
C LEU A 348 -3.36 25.05 -4.39
N TYR A 349 -2.49 24.36 -5.13
CA TYR A 349 -1.89 24.90 -6.33
C TYR A 349 -2.93 25.19 -7.43
N MET A 350 -3.90 24.29 -7.64
CA MET A 350 -5.01 24.51 -8.57
C MET A 350 -5.83 25.76 -8.20
N ILE A 351 -6.24 25.86 -6.93
CA ILE A 351 -7.02 26.99 -6.40
C ILE A 351 -6.24 28.30 -6.58
N LYS A 352 -4.98 28.31 -6.12
CA LYS A 352 -4.06 29.45 -6.23
C LYS A 352 -3.94 29.96 -7.66
N LYS A 353 -3.63 29.07 -8.60
CA LYS A 353 -3.43 29.42 -10.02
C LYS A 353 -4.70 30.01 -10.64
N ARG A 354 -5.86 29.43 -10.32
CA ARG A 354 -7.15 29.84 -10.87
C ARG A 354 -7.59 31.20 -10.35
N LEU A 355 -7.48 31.41 -9.04
CA LEU A 355 -7.95 32.62 -8.37
C LEU A 355 -6.93 33.77 -8.35
N GLY A 356 -5.68 33.51 -8.78
CA GLY A 356 -4.61 34.50 -8.74
C GLY A 356 -4.26 34.93 -7.31
N LEU A 357 -4.21 33.96 -6.40
CA LEU A 357 -3.84 34.17 -5.01
C LEU A 357 -2.33 34.42 -4.85
N LEU A 358 -1.92 34.87 -3.66
CA LEU A 358 -0.51 35.13 -3.35
C LEU A 358 0.34 33.87 -3.51
N ASP A 359 1.58 34.07 -3.98
CA ASP A 359 2.55 33.00 -4.15
C ASP A 359 3.22 32.68 -2.81
N LEU A 360 2.65 31.71 -2.09
CA LEU A 360 3.24 31.16 -0.87
C LEU A 360 3.93 29.82 -1.13
N PRO A 361 4.99 29.49 -0.37
CA PRO A 361 5.63 28.17 -0.41
C PRO A 361 4.70 27.13 0.21
N LEU A 362 3.83 26.53 -0.61
CA LEU A 362 2.74 25.64 -0.16
C LEU A 362 3.22 24.48 0.71
N GLU A 363 4.34 23.84 0.35
CA GLU A 363 4.91 22.73 1.14
C GLU A 363 5.27 23.17 2.58
N SER A 364 5.82 24.38 2.73
CA SER A 364 6.12 24.97 4.04
C SER A 364 4.85 25.26 4.83
N MET A 365 3.84 25.87 4.19
CA MET A 365 2.59 26.24 4.85
C MET A 365 1.79 25.01 5.29
N ILE A 366 1.66 24.02 4.40
CA ILE A 366 1.01 22.75 4.74
C ILE A 366 1.69 22.13 5.95
N SER A 367 3.02 22.06 5.97
CA SER A 367 3.76 21.45 7.08
C SER A 367 3.57 22.18 8.41
N GLN A 368 3.46 23.51 8.40
CA GLN A 368 3.18 24.29 9.60
C GLN A 368 1.78 24.02 10.13
N HIS A 369 0.77 24.00 9.26
CA HIS A 369 -0.63 23.82 9.66
C HIS A 369 -1.02 22.35 9.87
N TRP A 370 -0.29 21.37 9.32
CA TRP A 370 -0.68 19.95 9.31
C TRP A 370 -0.90 19.37 10.71
N PRO A 371 -2.13 18.99 11.11
CA PRO A 371 -2.39 18.41 12.42
C PRO A 371 -1.81 16.99 12.52
N ILE A 372 -1.48 16.59 13.75
CA ILE A 372 -1.01 15.24 14.07
C ILE A 372 -2.19 14.44 14.63
N ILE A 373 -2.89 13.71 13.76
CA ILE A 373 -4.07 12.88 14.11
C ILE A 373 -3.65 11.42 14.24
N ILE A 374 -2.81 10.95 13.33
CA ILE A 374 -2.27 9.58 13.26
C ILE A 374 -0.74 9.58 13.20
N ASP A 375 -0.12 8.41 13.44
CA ASP A 375 1.35 8.28 13.49
C ASP A 375 2.05 8.69 12.18
N SER A 376 1.40 8.51 11.02
CA SER A 376 1.96 8.97 9.74
C SER A 376 2.07 10.49 9.64
N ASP A 377 1.18 11.24 10.30
CA ASP A 377 1.28 12.70 10.37
C ASP A 377 2.50 13.14 11.18
N LEU A 378 2.72 12.46 12.30
CA LEU A 378 3.86 12.70 13.16
C LEU A 378 5.16 12.48 12.40
N GLN A 379 5.23 11.37 11.63
CA GLN A 379 6.36 11.09 10.76
C GLN A 379 6.54 12.18 9.68
N TYR A 380 5.46 12.58 9.00
CA TYR A 380 5.49 13.63 7.98
C TYR A 380 6.00 14.97 8.53
N VAL A 381 5.41 15.44 9.65
CA VAL A 381 5.75 16.71 10.29
C VAL A 381 7.22 16.71 10.74
N VAL A 382 7.67 15.64 11.39
CA VAL A 382 9.05 15.54 11.88
C VAL A 382 10.04 15.45 10.73
N GLN A 383 9.78 14.60 9.73
CA GLN A 383 10.67 14.46 8.58
C GLN A 383 10.79 15.78 7.82
N THR A 384 9.69 16.52 7.69
CA THR A 384 9.71 17.83 7.03
C THR A 384 10.50 18.85 7.85
N ALA A 385 10.30 18.91 9.17
CA ALA A 385 11.09 19.78 10.05
C ALA A 385 12.59 19.48 9.98
N ILE A 386 12.99 18.21 9.99
CA ILE A 386 14.41 17.79 9.83
C ILE A 386 14.94 18.27 8.48
N SER A 387 14.18 18.09 7.39
CA SER A 387 14.64 18.48 6.05
C SER A 387 14.90 20.00 5.94
N TRP A 388 14.13 20.81 6.66
CA TRP A 388 14.28 22.27 6.68
C TRP A 388 15.34 22.76 7.65
N TRP A 389 15.75 21.98 8.65
CA TRP A 389 16.63 22.45 9.73
C TRP A 389 17.93 23.11 9.25
N THR A 390 18.60 22.49 8.28
CA THR A 390 19.89 22.99 7.75
C THR A 390 19.75 24.31 7.01
N ASN A 391 18.63 24.51 6.31
CA ASN A 391 18.42 25.67 5.44
C ASN A 391 17.60 26.78 6.11
N ASN A 392 16.75 26.44 7.07
CA ASN A 392 15.87 27.35 7.78
C ASN A 392 15.43 26.75 9.13
N SER A 393 16.28 26.92 10.15
CA SER A 393 16.05 26.41 11.51
C SER A 393 14.84 27.05 12.20
N ILE A 394 14.51 28.29 11.84
CA ILE A 394 13.31 28.99 12.35
C ILE A 394 12.05 28.31 11.82
N LEU A 395 11.99 28.04 10.51
CA LEU A 395 10.88 27.34 9.89
C LEU A 395 10.74 25.91 10.45
N ALA A 396 11.84 25.18 10.58
CA ALA A 396 11.85 23.83 11.15
C ALA A 396 11.26 23.79 12.57
N SER A 397 11.58 24.81 13.38
CA SER A 397 11.01 24.98 14.73
C SER A 397 9.53 25.34 14.68
N ASN A 398 9.11 26.24 13.78
CA ASN A 398 7.71 26.63 13.62
C ASN A 398 6.83 25.46 13.18
N ILE A 399 7.33 24.55 12.33
CA ILE A 399 6.60 23.35 11.87
C ILE A 399 6.16 22.47 13.06
N ILE A 400 6.98 22.35 14.09
CA ILE A 400 6.65 21.54 15.29
C ILE A 400 6.17 22.39 16.48
N GLY A 401 6.14 23.72 16.33
CA GLY A 401 6.12 24.68 17.44
C GLY A 401 4.76 24.88 18.11
N GLU A 402 3.66 24.44 17.50
CA GLU A 402 2.34 24.44 18.14
C GLU A 402 2.34 23.52 19.37
N LYS A 403 1.77 23.99 20.48
CA LYS A 403 1.84 23.31 21.79
C LYS A 403 1.45 21.82 21.74
N ASP A 404 0.41 21.50 20.99
CA ASP A 404 -0.10 20.13 20.86
C ASP A 404 0.79 19.25 19.97
N LYS A 405 1.33 19.81 18.88
CA LYS A 405 2.30 19.13 18.01
C LYS A 405 3.59 18.87 18.76
N PHE A 406 4.08 19.89 19.45
CA PHE A 406 5.34 19.85 20.19
C PHE A 406 5.34 18.78 21.28
N SER A 407 4.24 18.66 22.04
CA SER A 407 4.08 17.64 23.07
C SER A 407 4.13 16.22 22.50
N LYS A 408 3.44 15.97 21.38
CA LYS A 408 3.46 14.67 20.68
C LYS A 408 4.85 14.32 20.13
N VAL A 409 5.54 15.30 19.54
CA VAL A 409 6.92 15.13 19.04
C VAL A 409 7.89 14.80 20.16
N LYS A 410 7.78 15.47 21.33
CA LYS A 410 8.60 15.18 22.51
C LYS A 410 8.37 13.78 23.06
N GLU A 411 7.12 13.39 23.24
CA GLU A 411 6.76 12.04 23.71
C GLU A 411 7.35 10.97 22.78
N TRP A 412 7.20 11.17 21.47
CA TRP A 412 7.73 10.25 20.47
C TRP A 412 9.25 10.18 20.49
N TYR A 413 9.93 11.32 20.60
CA TYR A 413 11.38 11.37 20.73
C TYR A 413 11.89 10.65 21.99
N SER A 414 11.18 10.76 23.12
CA SER A 414 11.50 9.99 24.34
C SER A 414 11.37 8.49 24.11
N LYS A 415 10.27 8.05 23.49
CA LYS A 415 10.04 6.62 23.16
C LYS A 415 11.11 6.07 22.22
N ILE A 416 11.61 6.86 21.28
CA ILE A 416 12.73 6.47 20.40
C ILE A 416 14.02 6.32 21.21
N LYS A 417 14.34 7.28 22.09
CA LYS A 417 15.53 7.22 22.95
C LYS A 417 15.51 6.02 23.91
N GLU A 418 14.34 5.69 24.43
CA GLU A 418 14.10 4.54 25.31
C GLU A 418 14.12 3.19 24.56
N GLY A 419 14.28 3.19 23.23
CA GLY A 419 14.30 1.98 22.41
C GLY A 419 12.92 1.32 22.23
N LYS A 420 11.84 1.98 22.66
CA LYS A 420 10.46 1.48 22.55
C LYS A 420 9.91 1.60 21.12
N ILE A 421 10.47 2.51 20.32
CA ILE A 421 10.11 2.72 18.91
C ILE A 421 11.38 2.70 18.08
N ARG A 422 11.41 1.86 17.04
CA ARG A 422 12.45 1.92 16.00
C ARG A 422 12.08 3.00 14.99
N SER A 423 13.01 3.90 14.68
CA SER A 423 12.81 4.98 13.71
C SER A 423 14.04 5.11 12.82
N ASN A 424 13.80 5.34 11.53
CA ASN A 424 14.84 5.60 10.53
C ASN A 424 15.15 7.11 10.37
N LEU A 425 14.55 7.97 11.20
CA LEU A 425 14.74 9.41 11.15
C LEU A 425 16.05 9.85 11.81
N ASP A 426 16.57 11.01 11.39
CA ASP A 426 17.72 11.66 12.02
C ASP A 426 17.34 12.23 13.39
N THR A 427 17.45 11.37 14.41
CA THR A 427 17.14 11.67 15.81
C THR A 427 18.08 12.71 16.42
N ILE A 428 19.29 12.88 15.88
CA ILE A 428 20.24 13.90 16.34
C ILE A 428 19.72 15.28 15.95
N THR A 429 19.33 15.44 14.68
CA THR A 429 18.76 16.70 14.19
C THR A 429 17.42 16.99 14.86
N LEU A 430 16.55 16.00 15.04
CA LEU A 430 15.31 16.17 15.80
C LEU A 430 15.57 16.68 17.23
N GLY A 431 16.56 16.12 17.92
CA GLY A 431 16.97 16.58 19.25
C GLY A 431 17.40 18.05 19.28
N LYS A 432 18.07 18.53 18.22
CA LYS A 432 18.46 19.94 18.08
C LYS A 432 17.25 20.85 17.87
N ILE A 433 16.29 20.43 17.02
CA ILE A 433 15.05 21.20 16.77
C ILE A 433 14.22 21.31 18.05
N ILE A 434 14.06 20.21 18.80
CA ILE A 434 13.32 20.20 20.07
C ILE A 434 13.96 21.19 21.04
N LYS A 435 15.26 21.07 21.29
CA LYS A 435 15.98 21.96 22.21
C LYS A 435 15.84 23.43 21.82
N PHE A 436 16.03 23.73 20.54
CA PHE A 436 15.88 25.09 20.02
C PHE A 436 14.45 25.64 20.16
N SER A 437 13.44 24.78 20.11
CA SER A 437 12.04 25.17 20.32
C SER A 437 11.70 25.33 21.80
N GLU A 438 12.36 24.57 22.68
CA GLU A 438 12.29 24.77 24.15
C GLU A 438 12.92 26.10 24.56
N ASP A 439 14.05 26.47 23.96
CA ASP A 439 14.74 27.73 24.26
C ASP A 439 13.95 28.98 23.81
N LYS A 440 12.88 28.81 23.03
CA LYS A 440 12.00 29.88 22.52
C LYS A 440 10.65 30.00 23.22
N GLN A 441 10.25 29.00 24.01
CA GLN A 441 9.03 29.01 24.83
C GLN A 441 9.36 29.54 26.22
#